data_AF-A0A364VDL6-F1
#
_entry.id   AF-A0A364VDL6-F1
#
_cell.length_a   1.000
_cell.length_b   1.000
_cell.length_c   1.000
_cell.angle_alpha   90.00
_cell.angle_beta   90.00
_cell.angle_gamma   90.00
#
_symmetry.space_group_name_H-M   'P 1'
#
loop_
_entity.id
_entity.type
_entity.pdbx_description
1 polymer ?
#
loop_
_entity_poly.entity_id
_entity_poly.type
_entity_poly.pdbx_seq_one_letter_code
_entity_poly.pdbx_strand_id
1 'polypeptide(L)'
;MPRCLRCGCPNPQATPDILGLGLCTTHTHQLRAGTIGADYDPTVREHPIQEARALLDQIAAPGESLRSIGARIGVSKDVVRSIRLGRYQHLRSAAWENLLDAVADHLYATRATQAGQQLALYDCPTRPKTSRKAPRSREDAPAYAGVQLALFNPGEAA
;
A
#
# COMPACT_ATOMS: atom_id res chain seq x y z
N MET A 1 -3.08 -5.95 6.08
CA MET A 1 -2.45 -4.96 6.97
C MET A 1 -3.55 -4.15 7.62
N PRO A 2 -3.54 -4.00 8.95
CA PRO A 2 -4.65 -3.38 9.65
C PRO A 2 -4.52 -1.85 9.47
N ARG A 3 -5.45 -1.25 8.73
CA ARG A 3 -5.49 0.18 8.38
C ARG A 3 -6.72 0.83 9.00
N CYS A 4 -6.63 2.11 9.34
CA CYS A 4 -7.80 2.89 9.72
C CYS A 4 -8.78 2.95 8.54
N LEU A 5 -10.02 2.51 8.77
CA LEU A 5 -11.08 2.45 7.76
C LEU A 5 -11.73 3.81 7.48
N ARG A 6 -11.43 4.85 8.27
CA ARG A 6 -11.92 6.21 8.01
C ARG A 6 -11.24 6.77 6.75
N CYS A 7 -12.02 7.00 5.70
CA CYS A 7 -11.59 7.73 4.51
C CYS A 7 -11.09 9.14 4.91
N GLY A 8 -9.92 9.53 4.38
CA GLY A 8 -9.29 10.82 4.73
C GLY A 8 -8.54 10.84 6.06
N CYS A 9 -8.33 9.69 6.72
CA CYS A 9 -7.50 9.66 7.93
C CYS A 9 -6.08 10.18 7.62
N PRO A 10 -5.56 11.18 8.37
CA PRO A 10 -4.22 11.72 8.13
C PRO A 10 -3.11 10.68 8.42
N ASN A 11 -3.41 9.67 9.25
CA ASN A 11 -2.50 8.57 9.56
C ASN A 11 -3.19 7.20 9.44
N PRO A 12 -3.41 6.70 8.21
CA PRO A 12 -4.22 5.51 7.98
C PRO A 12 -3.53 4.19 8.32
N GLN A 13 -2.20 4.21 8.49
CA GLN A 13 -1.41 3.03 8.89
C GLN A 13 -1.34 2.87 10.41
N ALA A 14 -1.95 3.78 11.17
CA ALA A 14 -2.08 3.61 12.60
C ALA A 14 -2.84 2.31 12.89
N THR A 15 -2.30 1.52 13.82
CA THR A 15 -2.87 0.24 14.24
C THR A 15 -4.34 0.46 14.62
N PRO A 16 -5.29 -0.23 13.95
CA PRO A 16 -6.68 -0.09 14.27
C PRO A 16 -6.98 -0.66 15.64
N ASP A 17 -8.02 -0.12 16.23
CA ASP A 17 -8.43 -0.33 17.59
C ASP A 17 -8.77 -1.80 17.90
N ILE A 18 -8.48 -2.17 19.14
CA ILE A 18 -8.66 -3.50 19.74
C ILE A 18 -10.15 -3.89 19.74
N LEU A 19 -11.05 -2.91 19.70
CA LEU A 19 -12.50 -3.10 19.62
C LEU A 19 -12.99 -3.72 18.30
N GLY A 20 -12.11 -3.91 17.31
CA GLY A 20 -12.47 -4.54 16.03
C GLY A 20 -13.24 -3.62 15.05
N LEU A 21 -13.34 -2.33 15.36
CA LEU A 21 -14.01 -1.33 14.50
C LEU A 21 -13.19 -0.91 13.28
N GLY A 22 -11.90 -1.30 13.23
CA GLY A 22 -11.02 -0.92 12.14
C GLY A 22 -10.65 0.56 12.11
N LEU A 23 -10.90 1.32 13.17
CA LEU A 23 -10.54 2.75 13.27
C LEU A 23 -9.23 2.92 14.05
N CYS A 24 -8.41 3.92 13.72
CA CYS A 24 -7.28 4.27 14.58
C CYS A 24 -7.77 4.86 15.92
N THR A 25 -6.90 4.87 16.93
CA THR A 25 -7.19 5.36 18.29
C THR A 25 -7.81 6.76 18.30
N THR A 26 -7.32 7.67 17.45
CA THR A 26 -7.88 9.02 17.30
C THR A 26 -9.34 8.99 16.82
N HIS A 27 -9.65 8.19 15.79
CA HIS A 27 -11.01 8.09 15.25
C HIS A 27 -11.95 7.29 16.16
N THR A 28 -11.45 6.30 16.91
CA THR A 28 -12.22 5.67 17.99
C THR A 28 -12.60 6.69 19.05
N HIS A 29 -11.66 7.55 19.47
CA HIS A 29 -11.95 8.59 20.45
C HIS A 29 -13.02 9.57 19.95
N GLN A 30 -12.89 10.02 18.69
CA GLN A 30 -13.91 10.86 18.05
C GLN A 30 -15.28 10.16 17.95
N LEU A 31 -15.31 8.86 17.62
CA LEU A 31 -16.54 8.07 17.58
C LEU A 31 -17.21 8.01 18.96
N ARG A 32 -16.43 7.71 20.01
CA ARG A 32 -16.94 7.65 21.39
C ARG A 32 -17.39 9.01 21.92
N ALA A 33 -16.73 10.08 21.50
CA ALA A 33 -17.11 11.46 21.84
C ALA A 33 -18.28 11.99 21.00
N GLY A 34 -18.76 11.24 20.00
CA GLY A 34 -19.80 11.70 19.08
C GLY A 34 -19.33 12.81 18.11
N THR A 35 -18.03 13.04 18.00
CA THR A 35 -17.42 14.08 17.16
C THR A 35 -16.79 13.52 15.89
N ILE A 36 -17.03 12.24 15.57
CA ILE A 36 -16.54 11.65 14.33
C ILE A 36 -17.20 12.35 13.14
N GLY A 37 -16.37 13.00 12.31
CA GLY A 37 -16.87 13.84 11.22
C GLY A 37 -17.36 15.22 11.65
N ALA A 38 -16.93 15.76 12.80
CA ALA A 38 -17.19 17.16 13.16
C ALA A 38 -16.65 18.17 12.11
N ASP A 39 -15.62 17.77 11.36
CA ASP A 39 -15.08 18.55 10.23
C ASP A 39 -15.80 18.25 8.90
N TYR A 40 -16.68 17.25 8.88
CA TYR A 40 -17.50 16.88 7.72
C TYR A 40 -18.87 17.53 7.89
N ASP A 41 -19.08 18.64 7.17
CA ASP A 41 -20.38 19.28 7.07
C ASP A 41 -21.20 18.60 5.95
N PRO A 42 -22.18 17.73 6.27
CA PRO A 42 -23.02 17.09 5.26
C PRO A 42 -23.97 18.08 4.56
N THR A 43 -24.05 19.33 5.04
CA THR A 43 -24.86 20.38 4.40
C THR A 43 -24.13 21.06 3.24
N VAL A 44 -22.80 20.96 3.19
CA VAL A 44 -21.98 21.50 2.10
C VAL A 44 -22.09 20.59 0.88
N ARG A 45 -23.01 20.94 -0.02
CA ARG A 45 -23.28 20.20 -1.27
C ARG A 45 -22.29 20.52 -2.40
N GLU A 46 -21.44 21.53 -2.19
CA GLU A 46 -20.65 22.18 -3.22
C GLU A 46 -19.24 22.51 -2.69
N HIS A 47 -18.21 22.00 -3.37
CA HIS A 47 -16.81 22.14 -2.98
C HIS A 47 -16.02 23.01 -3.96
N PRO A 48 -15.04 23.82 -3.53
CA PRO A 48 -14.29 24.70 -4.44
C PRO A 48 -13.55 23.93 -5.54
N ILE A 49 -13.70 24.35 -6.81
CA ILE A 49 -13.05 23.66 -7.93
C ILE A 49 -11.52 23.75 -7.87
N GLN A 50 -10.97 24.80 -7.25
CA GLN A 50 -9.53 25.01 -7.17
C GLN A 50 -8.85 23.95 -6.32
N GLU A 51 -9.51 23.52 -5.25
CA GLU A 51 -9.06 22.39 -4.43
C GLU A 51 -9.15 21.08 -5.23
N ALA A 52 -10.25 20.89 -5.98
CA ALA A 52 -10.40 19.72 -6.84
C ALA A 52 -9.30 19.65 -7.91
N ARG A 53 -8.90 20.80 -8.46
CA ARG A 53 -7.80 20.89 -9.41
C ARG A 53 -6.47 20.50 -8.77
N ALA A 54 -6.17 21.04 -7.59
CA ALA A 54 -4.94 20.69 -6.87
C ALA A 54 -4.87 19.19 -6.55
N LEU A 55 -5.99 18.58 -6.15
CA LEU A 55 -6.09 17.13 -5.92
C LEU A 55 -5.91 16.32 -7.20
N LEU A 56 -6.53 16.76 -8.30
CA LEU A 56 -6.41 16.12 -9.60
C LEU A 56 -4.96 16.14 -10.12
N ASP A 57 -4.27 17.25 -9.95
CA ASP A 57 -2.88 17.43 -10.39
C ASP A 57 -1.90 16.55 -9.57
N GLN A 58 -2.23 16.20 -8.32
CA GLN A 58 -1.43 15.26 -7.50
C GLN A 58 -1.45 13.83 -8.05
N ILE A 59 -2.57 13.40 -8.64
CA ILE A 59 -2.76 12.00 -9.05
C ILE A 59 -2.68 11.77 -10.55
N ALA A 60 -2.66 12.84 -11.35
CA ALA A 60 -2.61 12.72 -12.80
C ALA A 60 -1.20 12.37 -13.27
N ALA A 61 -1.08 11.30 -14.06
CA ALA A 61 0.20 10.99 -14.69
C ALA A 61 0.48 11.95 -15.86
N PRO A 62 1.76 12.30 -16.13
CA PRO A 62 2.11 13.13 -17.27
C PRO A 62 1.69 12.43 -18.58
N GLY A 63 0.98 13.16 -19.45
CA GLY A 63 0.46 12.62 -20.71
C GLY A 63 -0.81 11.75 -20.58
N GLU A 64 -1.35 11.56 -19.39
CA GLU A 64 -2.57 10.77 -19.20
C GLU A 64 -3.78 11.44 -19.88
N SER A 65 -4.55 10.65 -20.64
CA SER A 65 -5.73 11.16 -21.33
C SER A 65 -6.86 11.49 -20.33
N LEU A 66 -7.65 12.52 -20.62
CA LEU A 66 -8.78 12.92 -19.76
C LEU A 66 -9.81 11.78 -19.56
N ARG A 67 -9.96 10.91 -20.57
CA ARG A 67 -10.86 9.76 -20.49
C ARG A 67 -10.32 8.68 -19.54
N SER A 68 -9.01 8.43 -19.55
CA SER A 68 -8.34 7.52 -18.61
C SER A 68 -8.50 8.01 -17.18
N ILE A 69 -8.21 9.30 -16.95
CA ILE A 69 -8.35 9.94 -15.63
C ILE A 69 -9.79 9.80 -15.12
N GLY A 70 -10.78 10.12 -15.95
CA GLY A 70 -12.19 10.00 -15.59
C GLY A 70 -12.60 8.56 -15.25
N ALA A 71 -12.18 7.59 -16.05
CA ALA A 71 -12.47 6.18 -15.79
C ALA A 71 -11.85 5.68 -14.48
N ARG A 72 -10.63 6.11 -14.16
CA ARG A 72 -9.92 5.75 -12.92
C ARG A 72 -10.57 6.36 -11.67
N ILE A 73 -11.01 7.62 -11.76
CA ILE A 73 -11.63 8.34 -10.64
C ILE A 73 -13.13 7.98 -10.51
N GLY A 74 -13.75 7.44 -11.56
CA GLY A 74 -15.20 7.19 -11.56
C GLY A 74 -16.03 8.45 -11.84
N VAL A 75 -15.50 9.38 -12.64
CA VAL A 75 -16.19 10.60 -13.07
C VAL A 75 -16.15 10.74 -14.59
N SER A 76 -17.10 11.49 -15.17
CA SER A 76 -17.12 11.68 -16.63
C SER A 76 -15.93 12.52 -17.11
N LYS A 77 -15.49 12.29 -18.35
CA LYS A 77 -14.41 13.05 -19.00
C LYS A 77 -14.66 14.57 -18.95
N ASP A 78 -15.92 14.98 -19.07
CA ASP A 78 -16.29 16.39 -19.11
C ASP A 78 -16.21 17.07 -17.75
N VAL A 79 -16.43 16.32 -16.66
CA VAL A 79 -16.16 16.78 -15.30
C VAL A 79 -14.66 16.99 -15.11
N VAL A 80 -13.83 16.02 -15.48
CA VAL A 80 -12.35 16.16 -15.42
C VAL A 80 -11.86 17.35 -16.23
N ARG A 81 -12.38 17.52 -17.45
CA ARG A 81 -12.07 18.68 -18.30
C ARG A 81 -12.47 19.99 -17.63
N SER A 82 -13.63 20.05 -16.99
CA SER A 82 -14.13 21.25 -16.32
C SER A 82 -13.30 21.61 -15.08
N ILE A 83 -12.84 20.61 -14.32
CA ILE A 83 -11.92 20.79 -13.19
C ILE A 83 -10.59 21.38 -13.68
N ARG A 84 -9.96 20.79 -14.72
CA ARG A 84 -8.69 21.31 -15.26
C ARG A 84 -8.79 22.72 -15.80
N LEU A 85 -9.87 23.03 -16.50
CA LEU A 85 -10.10 24.35 -17.08
C LEU A 85 -10.61 25.37 -16.05
N GLY A 86 -11.01 24.93 -14.85
CA GLY A 86 -11.59 25.81 -13.82
C GLY A 86 -12.90 26.47 -14.26
N ARG A 87 -13.73 25.78 -15.05
CA ARG A 87 -14.94 26.38 -15.66
C ARG A 87 -16.06 26.68 -14.65
N TYR A 88 -16.18 25.87 -13.61
CA TYR A 88 -17.20 26.05 -12.57
C TYR A 88 -16.54 26.55 -11.28
N GLN A 89 -17.27 27.28 -10.45
CA GLN A 89 -16.74 27.67 -9.13
C GLN A 89 -16.73 26.49 -8.16
N HIS A 90 -17.73 25.60 -8.28
CA HIS A 90 -17.93 24.47 -7.38
C HIS A 90 -18.08 23.13 -8.09
N LEU A 91 -17.68 22.07 -7.39
CA LEU A 91 -17.87 20.66 -7.73
C LEU A 91 -18.93 20.05 -6.80
N ARG A 92 -19.83 19.23 -7.36
CA ARG A 92 -20.86 18.53 -6.58
C ARG A 92 -20.26 17.45 -5.68
N SER A 93 -20.84 17.22 -4.51
CA SER A 93 -20.35 16.26 -3.51
C SER A 93 -20.05 14.86 -4.07
N ALA A 94 -20.92 14.28 -4.91
CA ALA A 94 -20.67 12.94 -5.46
C ALA A 94 -19.37 12.86 -6.31
N ALA A 95 -19.09 13.89 -7.12
CA ALA A 95 -17.86 13.93 -7.91
C ALA A 95 -16.64 14.26 -7.04
N TRP A 96 -16.84 15.00 -5.95
CA TRP A 96 -15.82 15.31 -4.96
C TRP A 96 -15.40 14.08 -4.16
N GLU A 97 -16.35 13.28 -3.68
CA GLU A 97 -16.08 12.02 -2.96
C GLU A 97 -15.30 11.04 -3.82
N ASN A 98 -15.73 10.83 -5.07
CA ASN A 98 -14.99 10.00 -6.04
C ASN A 98 -13.55 10.47 -6.25
N LEU A 99 -13.33 11.80 -6.28
CA LEU A 99 -11.98 12.37 -6.39
C LEU A 99 -11.15 12.10 -5.13
N LEU A 100 -11.73 12.28 -3.94
CA LEU A 100 -11.04 12.01 -2.68
C LEU A 100 -10.65 10.54 -2.54
N ASP A 101 -11.53 9.62 -2.92
CA ASP A 101 -11.26 8.18 -2.89
C ASP A 101 -10.10 7.83 -3.83
N ALA A 102 -10.10 8.37 -5.05
CA ALA A 102 -9.02 8.16 -6.01
C ALA A 102 -7.67 8.75 -5.53
N VAL A 103 -7.70 9.87 -4.82
CA VAL A 103 -6.51 10.47 -4.18
C VAL A 103 -5.99 9.58 -3.06
N ALA A 104 -6.89 9.09 -2.20
CA ALA A 104 -6.52 8.18 -1.14
C ALA A 104 -5.85 6.93 -1.72
N ASP A 105 -6.46 6.30 -2.72
CA ASP A 105 -5.93 5.11 -3.40
C ASP A 105 -4.55 5.36 -4.02
N HIS A 106 -4.35 6.52 -4.67
CA HIS A 106 -3.04 6.89 -5.20
C HIS A 106 -1.98 7.02 -4.10
N LEU A 107 -2.31 7.69 -3.00
CA LEU A 107 -1.39 7.84 -1.86
C LEU A 107 -1.07 6.50 -1.20
N TYR A 108 -2.06 5.60 -1.10
CA TYR A 108 -1.84 4.23 -0.61
C TYR A 108 -0.91 3.44 -1.53
N ALA A 109 -1.12 3.49 -2.85
CA ALA A 109 -0.29 2.78 -3.81
C ALA A 109 1.17 3.28 -3.78
N THR A 110 1.36 4.61 -3.72
CA THR A 110 2.70 5.21 -3.64
C THR A 110 3.42 4.83 -2.35
N ARG A 111 2.74 4.89 -1.19
CA ARG A 111 3.32 4.46 0.10
C ARG A 111 3.62 2.97 0.14
N ALA A 112 2.75 2.11 -0.41
CA ALA A 112 2.99 0.67 -0.49
C ALA A 112 4.24 0.35 -1.32
N THR A 113 4.44 1.07 -2.43
CA THR A 113 5.64 0.93 -3.28
C THR A 113 6.91 1.35 -2.54
N GLN A 114 6.86 2.46 -1.79
CA GLN A 114 7.98 2.95 -0.98
C GLN A 114 8.34 1.98 0.16
N ALA A 115 7.34 1.44 0.87
CA ALA A 115 7.57 0.45 1.93
C ALA A 115 8.20 -0.85 1.39
N GLY A 116 7.79 -1.30 0.20
CA GLY A 116 8.41 -2.44 -0.48
C GLY A 116 9.85 -2.18 -0.90
N GLN A 117 10.15 -0.97 -1.39
CA GLN A 117 11.52 -0.55 -1.71
C GLN A 117 12.41 -0.42 -0.47
N GLN A 118 11.86 -0.02 0.66
CA GLN A 118 12.59 0.10 1.92
C GLN A 118 12.97 -1.29 2.48
N LEU A 119 12.08 -2.29 2.38
CA LEU A 119 12.42 -3.68 2.70
C LEU A 119 13.49 -4.26 1.76
N ALA A 120 13.42 -3.96 0.46
CA ALA A 120 14.44 -4.40 -0.52
C ALA A 120 15.82 -3.77 -0.29
N LEU A 121 15.91 -2.61 0.39
CA LEU A 121 17.18 -1.95 0.71
C LEU A 121 17.86 -2.55 1.96
N TYR A 122 17.11 -3.24 2.82
CA TYR A 122 17.65 -3.90 4.01
C TYR A 122 17.90 -5.41 3.84
N ASP A 123 17.36 -6.03 2.78
CA ASP A 123 17.70 -7.40 2.37
C ASP A 123 18.79 -7.40 1.30
N CYS A 124 20.07 -7.32 1.71
CA CYS A 124 21.17 -8.18 1.24
C CYS A 124 22.54 -7.61 1.68
N PRO A 125 23.11 -8.02 2.83
CA PRO A 125 24.55 -8.06 2.94
C PRO A 125 25.05 -9.10 1.93
N THR A 126 25.67 -8.58 0.87
CA THR A 126 26.48 -9.27 -0.13
C THR A 126 27.17 -10.51 0.44
N ARG A 127 26.62 -11.70 0.13
CA ARG A 127 27.35 -12.96 0.30
C ARG A 127 28.64 -12.85 -0.52
N PRO A 128 29.84 -12.84 0.08
CA PRO A 128 31.06 -12.69 -0.70
C PRO A 128 31.21 -13.89 -1.62
N LYS A 129 31.29 -13.63 -2.94
CA LYS A 129 31.63 -14.63 -3.95
C LYS A 129 33.05 -15.11 -3.67
N THR A 130 33.21 -16.22 -2.96
CA THR A 130 34.49 -16.91 -2.90
C THR A 130 34.77 -17.50 -4.27
N SER A 131 35.55 -16.75 -5.05
CA SER A 131 36.31 -17.23 -6.18
C SER A 131 37.24 -18.36 -5.71
N ARG A 132 37.01 -19.59 -6.18
CA ARG A 132 38.10 -20.54 -6.41
C ARG A 132 37.91 -21.18 -7.78
N LYS A 133 38.88 -20.88 -8.66
CA LYS A 133 39.19 -21.62 -9.87
C LYS A 133 39.34 -23.13 -9.56
N ALA A 134 38.94 -23.92 -10.56
CA ALA A 134 38.86 -25.38 -10.64
C ALA A 134 40.22 -26.12 -10.49
N PRO A 135 40.25 -27.47 -10.58
CA PRO A 135 40.23 -28.08 -11.92
C PRO A 135 39.36 -29.33 -12.08
N ARG A 136 39.07 -29.61 -13.36
CA ARG A 136 38.55 -30.88 -13.87
C ARG A 136 39.64 -31.94 -13.79
N SER A 137 39.31 -33.11 -13.27
CA SER A 137 39.95 -34.38 -13.68
C SER A 137 38.97 -35.53 -13.47
N ARG A 138 38.81 -36.27 -14.56
CA ARG A 138 38.14 -37.56 -14.68
C ARG A 138 39.16 -38.61 -14.21
N GLU A 139 38.65 -39.78 -13.82
CA GLU A 139 39.35 -41.07 -13.67
C GLU A 139 39.79 -41.49 -12.24
N ASP A 140 39.45 -42.76 -12.00
CA ASP A 140 40.01 -43.73 -11.07
C ASP A 140 39.63 -43.73 -9.59
N ALA A 141 38.66 -44.62 -9.29
CA ALA A 141 38.59 -45.32 -8.01
C ALA A 141 39.90 -46.09 -7.74
N PRO A 142 40.25 -46.26 -6.47
CA PRO A 142 40.23 -47.64 -5.98
C PRO A 142 39.56 -47.81 -4.61
N ALA A 143 38.99 -49.00 -4.46
CA ALA A 143 38.49 -49.60 -3.24
C ALA A 143 39.51 -49.60 -2.11
N TYR A 144 39.06 -49.53 -0.84
CA TYR A 144 39.47 -50.45 0.22
C TYR A 144 38.50 -50.40 1.42
N ALA A 145 38.19 -51.60 1.91
CA ALA A 145 37.82 -52.03 3.26
C ALA A 145 37.31 -50.96 4.26
N GLY A 146 36.11 -51.08 4.82
CA GLY A 146 35.61 -52.25 5.55
C GLY A 146 35.87 -52.06 7.05
N VAL A 147 34.84 -51.70 7.81
CA VAL A 147 34.66 -52.11 9.23
C VAL A 147 33.16 -52.26 9.49
N GLN A 148 32.83 -53.42 10.03
CA GLN A 148 31.52 -53.91 10.43
C GLN A 148 31.03 -53.35 11.78
N LEU A 149 29.71 -53.34 11.92
CA LEU A 149 28.89 -53.69 13.10
C LEU A 149 29.19 -53.05 14.48
N ALA A 150 28.19 -52.32 14.99
CA ALA A 150 27.50 -52.64 16.25
C ALA A 150 26.15 -51.88 16.23
N LEU A 151 24.98 -52.53 16.11
CA LEU A 151 24.19 -53.07 17.22
C LEU A 151 24.12 -52.10 18.41
N PHE A 152 23.02 -51.35 18.54
CA PHE A 152 22.13 -51.44 19.71
C PHE A 152 20.80 -50.72 19.41
N ASN A 153 19.72 -51.41 19.72
CA ASN A 153 18.32 -51.03 19.55
C ASN A 153 17.74 -50.61 20.93
N PRO A 154 16.44 -50.31 21.10
CA PRO A 154 15.93 -49.08 21.73
C PRO A 154 15.26 -49.30 23.10
N GLY A 155 14.93 -48.20 23.80
CA GLY A 155 14.11 -48.15 25.03
C GLY A 155 14.40 -46.82 25.75
N GLU A 156 13.45 -46.04 26.28
CA GLU A 156 12.14 -46.35 26.81
C GLU A 156 11.13 -45.24 26.46
N ALA A 157 9.92 -45.69 26.17
CA ALA A 157 8.70 -44.90 26.28
C ALA A 157 8.17 -45.09 27.71
N ALA A 158 7.87 -43.98 28.39
CA ALA A 158 6.71 -43.77 29.28
C ALA A 158 6.83 -42.40 29.96
#